data_AF-A0A9E1TP11-F1
#
_entry.id   AF-A0A9E1TP11-F1
#
_cell.length_a   1.000
_cell.length_b   1.000
_cell.length_c   1.000
_cell.angle_alpha   90.00
_cell.angle_beta   90.00
_cell.angle_gamma   90.00
#
_symmetry.space_group_name_H-M   'P 1'
#
loop_
_entity.id
_entity.type
_entity.pdbx_description
1 polymer ?
#
loop_
_entity_poly.entity_id
_entity_poly.type
_entity_poly.pdbx_seq_one_letter_code
_entity_poly.pdbx_strand_id
1 'polypeptide(L)'
;MERLALPEAPRRLPDADLLLRRALGDRAGGKALNRLDEAARAFSDDRFQDARRILNQLVERAPEVPEVIELLGLVHYRMGHWRAATKRLEVFREMTGSTEQHPVLADCHRAQGRWDDVQVLWTELRDASPSGPLVTEGRLVAAGALADQGRIEEGLALLERGWRIPSRARDHHLRRAYALADLYERSGAEPRARELFIWVRNHDARFADVAARVRSLS
;
A
#
# COMPACT_ATOMS: atom_id res chain seq x y z
N MET A 1 1.81 -21.58 2.44
CA MET A 1 2.98 -21.60 1.53
C MET A 1 4.05 -20.81 2.24
N GLU A 2 5.22 -21.38 2.46
CA GLU A 2 6.30 -20.72 3.20
C GLU A 2 6.80 -19.51 2.38
N ARG A 3 6.79 -18.32 2.97
CA ARG A 3 7.19 -17.08 2.27
C ARG A 3 8.71 -17.06 2.11
N LEU A 4 9.19 -16.93 0.88
CA LEU A 4 10.62 -16.82 0.60
C LEU A 4 11.18 -15.55 1.26
N ALA A 5 12.33 -15.69 1.93
CA ALA A 5 13.05 -14.56 2.49
C ALA A 5 13.48 -13.58 1.38
N LEU A 6 13.40 -12.28 1.66
CA LEU A 6 13.89 -11.27 0.73
C LEU A 6 15.43 -11.24 0.71
N PRO A 7 16.04 -10.89 -0.43
CA PRO A 7 17.46 -10.56 -0.49
C PRO A 7 17.76 -9.29 0.35
N GLU A 8 19.03 -9.09 0.70
CA GLU A 8 19.48 -7.90 1.47
C GLU A 8 19.16 -6.58 0.74
N ALA A 9 19.17 -6.59 -0.60
CA ALA A 9 18.81 -5.45 -1.42
C ALA A 9 17.89 -5.87 -2.59
N PRO A 10 17.00 -4.97 -3.06
CA PRO A 10 16.18 -5.23 -4.24
C PRO A 10 17.05 -5.53 -5.47
N ARG A 11 16.59 -6.46 -6.30
CA ARG A 11 17.27 -6.85 -7.54
C ARG A 11 17.23 -5.68 -8.53
N ARG A 12 18.37 -5.42 -9.17
CA ARG A 12 18.45 -4.50 -10.30
C ARG A 12 17.99 -5.22 -11.55
N LEU A 13 16.74 -5.00 -11.92
CA LEU A 13 16.14 -5.58 -13.13
C LEU A 13 16.26 -4.59 -14.30
N PRO A 14 16.35 -5.08 -15.56
CA PRO A 14 16.22 -4.23 -16.72
C PRO A 14 14.84 -3.55 -16.77
N ASP A 15 14.74 -2.44 -17.49
CA ASP A 15 13.45 -1.75 -17.66
C ASP A 15 12.42 -2.60 -18.44
N ALA A 16 11.16 -2.21 -18.30
CA ALA A 16 10.04 -2.87 -18.97
C ALA A 16 10.19 -2.94 -20.50
N ASP A 17 10.77 -1.94 -21.18
CA ASP A 17 10.93 -1.97 -22.65
C ASP A 17 11.84 -3.13 -23.06
N LEU A 18 13.01 -3.22 -22.44
CA LEU A 18 13.97 -4.29 -22.73
C LEU A 18 13.39 -5.66 -22.37
N LEU A 19 12.71 -5.79 -21.23
CA LEU A 19 12.08 -7.05 -20.83
C LEU A 19 10.96 -7.46 -21.80
N LEU A 20 10.10 -6.54 -22.21
CA LEU A 20 9.02 -6.81 -23.16
C LEU A 20 9.54 -7.18 -24.55
N ARG A 21 10.62 -6.53 -25.01
CA ARG A 21 11.28 -6.88 -26.29
C ARG A 21 11.94 -8.24 -26.23
N ARG A 22 12.54 -8.62 -25.10
CA ARG A 22 13.08 -9.98 -24.91
C ARG A 22 11.99 -11.04 -24.91
N ALA A 23 10.88 -10.77 -24.24
CA ALA A 23 9.75 -11.70 -24.12
C ALA A 23 9.01 -11.90 -25.46
N LEU A 24 8.82 -10.82 -26.24
CA LEU A 24 7.89 -10.79 -27.37
C LEU A 24 8.54 -10.51 -28.73
N GLY A 25 9.83 -10.18 -28.76
CA GLY A 25 10.54 -9.65 -29.94
C GLY A 25 10.30 -8.16 -30.15
N ASP A 26 11.18 -7.48 -30.91
CA ASP A 26 11.23 -6.01 -30.99
C ASP A 26 9.90 -5.34 -31.34
N ARG A 27 9.24 -5.79 -32.42
CA ARG A 27 8.01 -5.17 -32.90
C ARG A 27 6.83 -5.39 -31.94
N ALA A 28 6.71 -6.58 -31.37
CA ALA A 28 5.61 -6.91 -30.47
C ALA A 28 5.86 -6.39 -29.04
N GLY A 29 7.12 -6.35 -28.59
CA GLY A 29 7.56 -5.74 -27.35
C GLY A 29 7.29 -4.24 -27.32
N GLY A 30 7.68 -3.50 -28.37
CA GLY A 30 7.35 -2.07 -28.46
C GLY A 30 5.84 -1.79 -28.45
N LYS A 31 5.03 -2.65 -29.07
CA LYS A 31 3.56 -2.56 -28.96
C LYS A 31 3.06 -2.86 -27.55
N ALA A 32 3.66 -3.83 -26.87
CA ALA A 32 3.30 -4.19 -25.50
C ALA A 32 3.67 -3.07 -24.51
N LEU A 33 4.78 -2.37 -24.73
CA LEU A 33 5.16 -1.20 -23.93
C LEU A 33 4.10 -0.08 -24.06
N ASN A 34 3.69 0.25 -25.29
CA ASN A 34 2.63 1.24 -25.50
C ASN A 34 1.31 0.85 -24.80
N ARG A 35 1.02 -0.46 -24.72
CA ARG A 35 -0.16 -0.98 -24.00
C ARG A 35 0.01 -0.88 -22.49
N LEU A 36 1.22 -1.13 -21.97
CA LEU A 36 1.53 -0.92 -20.56
C LEU A 36 1.35 0.56 -20.18
N ASP A 37 1.83 1.49 -21.00
CA ASP A 37 1.63 2.93 -20.81
C ASP A 37 0.15 3.32 -20.85
N GLU A 38 -0.63 2.75 -21.77
CA GLU A 38 -2.08 2.95 -21.84
C GLU A 38 -2.78 2.45 -20.55
N ALA A 39 -2.36 1.29 -20.02
CA ALA A 39 -2.87 0.78 -18.76
C ALA A 39 -2.50 1.66 -17.57
N ALA A 40 -1.28 2.19 -17.53
CA ALA A 40 -0.83 3.10 -16.49
C ALA A 40 -1.63 4.41 -16.51
N ARG A 41 -1.92 4.97 -17.69
CA ARG A 41 -2.82 6.13 -17.82
C ARG A 41 -4.23 5.82 -17.35
N ALA A 42 -4.79 4.68 -17.76
CA ALA A 42 -6.10 4.25 -17.31
C ALA A 42 -6.16 4.07 -15.78
N PHE A 43 -5.11 3.55 -15.15
CA PHE A 43 -5.03 3.45 -13.70
C PHE A 43 -5.02 4.83 -13.01
N SER A 44 -4.24 5.77 -13.52
CA SER A 44 -4.18 7.15 -13.01
C SER A 44 -5.50 7.92 -13.18
N ASP A 45 -6.27 7.59 -14.22
CA ASP A 45 -7.61 8.14 -14.46
C ASP A 45 -8.73 7.41 -13.66
N ASP A 46 -8.37 6.54 -12.71
CA ASP A 46 -9.27 5.65 -11.96
C ASP A 46 -10.13 4.70 -12.85
N ARG A 47 -9.76 4.51 -14.13
CA ARG A 47 -10.39 3.57 -15.08
C ARG A 47 -9.84 2.15 -14.90
N PHE A 48 -10.02 1.59 -13.70
CA PHE A 48 -9.40 0.31 -13.31
C PHE A 48 -9.83 -0.88 -14.15
N GLN A 49 -11.08 -0.91 -14.64
CA GLN A 49 -11.54 -1.99 -15.52
C GLN A 49 -10.80 -2.01 -16.86
N ASP A 50 -10.54 -0.84 -17.43
CA ASP A 50 -9.76 -0.69 -18.66
C ASP A 50 -8.33 -1.16 -18.44
N ALA A 51 -7.67 -0.64 -17.39
CA ALA A 51 -6.31 -1.04 -17.02
C ALA A 51 -6.22 -2.57 -16.82
N ARG A 52 -7.15 -3.17 -16.07
CA ARG A 52 -7.21 -4.62 -15.82
C ARG A 52 -7.29 -5.42 -17.13
N ARG A 53 -8.14 -5.01 -18.07
CA ARG A 53 -8.31 -5.71 -19.35
C ARG A 53 -7.02 -5.71 -20.15
N ILE A 54 -6.31 -4.59 -20.18
CA ILE A 54 -5.03 -4.46 -20.87
C ILE A 54 -3.96 -5.35 -20.20
N LEU A 55 -3.85 -5.24 -18.87
CA LEU A 55 -2.82 -5.94 -18.09
C LEU A 55 -3.00 -7.45 -18.05
N ASN A 56 -4.24 -7.95 -18.07
CA ASN A 56 -4.49 -9.39 -18.21
C ASN A 56 -3.91 -9.96 -19.51
N GLN A 57 -4.02 -9.22 -20.63
CA GLN A 57 -3.43 -9.65 -21.90
C GLN A 57 -1.89 -9.59 -21.88
N LEU A 58 -1.32 -8.62 -21.16
CA LEU A 58 0.13 -8.48 -21.03
C LEU A 58 0.73 -9.59 -20.16
N VAL A 59 0.13 -9.86 -18.99
CA VAL A 59 0.65 -10.87 -18.05
C VAL A 59 0.59 -12.30 -18.59
N GLU A 60 -0.34 -12.59 -19.49
CA GLU A 60 -0.41 -13.89 -20.18
C GLU A 60 0.78 -14.11 -21.14
N ARG A 61 1.35 -13.02 -21.66
CA ARG A 61 2.37 -13.05 -22.72
C ARG A 61 3.77 -12.72 -22.22
N ALA A 62 3.88 -11.91 -21.17
CA ALA A 62 5.13 -11.47 -20.58
C ALA A 62 5.03 -11.48 -19.03
N PRO A 63 4.77 -12.63 -18.40
CA PRO A 63 4.68 -12.76 -16.94
C PRO A 63 5.99 -12.43 -16.20
N GLU A 64 7.12 -12.37 -16.90
CA GLU A 64 8.44 -12.05 -16.36
C GLU A 64 8.71 -10.54 -16.21
N VAL A 65 7.78 -9.66 -16.63
CA VAL A 65 7.93 -8.20 -16.54
C VAL A 65 7.34 -7.69 -15.21
N PRO A 66 8.15 -7.27 -14.23
CA PRO A 66 7.66 -6.87 -12.90
C PRO A 66 6.63 -5.75 -12.93
N GLU A 67 6.79 -4.76 -13.81
CA GLU A 67 5.90 -3.59 -13.91
C GLU A 67 4.48 -3.98 -14.36
N VAL A 68 4.36 -5.02 -15.20
CA VAL A 68 3.06 -5.60 -15.58
C VAL A 68 2.40 -6.27 -14.39
N ILE A 69 3.19 -7.01 -13.59
CA ILE A 69 2.72 -7.72 -12.39
C ILE A 69 2.29 -6.72 -11.31
N GLU A 70 3.13 -5.73 -11.04
CA GLU A 70 2.91 -4.67 -10.06
C GLU A 70 1.61 -3.93 -10.36
N LEU A 71 1.50 -3.37 -11.56
CA LEU A 71 0.35 -2.55 -11.94
C LEU A 71 -0.95 -3.37 -11.92
N LEU A 72 -0.91 -4.64 -12.32
CA LEU A 72 -2.09 -5.51 -12.21
C LEU A 72 -2.47 -5.79 -10.75
N GLY A 73 -1.48 -5.98 -9.87
CA GLY A 73 -1.70 -6.11 -8.43
C GLY A 73 -2.35 -4.86 -7.82
N LEU A 74 -1.84 -3.68 -8.17
CA LEU A 74 -2.38 -2.39 -7.74
C LEU A 74 -3.79 -2.14 -8.28
N VAL A 75 -4.06 -2.48 -9.54
CA VAL A 75 -5.40 -2.43 -10.13
C VAL A 75 -6.36 -3.31 -9.33
N HIS A 76 -5.98 -4.55 -9.03
CA HIS A 76 -6.80 -5.44 -8.20
C HIS A 76 -7.04 -4.89 -6.80
N TYR A 77 -6.02 -4.29 -6.18
CA TYR A 77 -6.15 -3.64 -4.87
C TYR A 77 -7.17 -2.50 -4.91
N ARG A 78 -7.07 -1.58 -5.89
CA ARG A 78 -8.02 -0.47 -6.05
C ARG A 78 -9.45 -0.93 -6.32
N MET A 79 -9.62 -2.12 -6.90
CA MET A 79 -10.92 -2.73 -7.14
C MET A 79 -11.45 -3.55 -5.95
N GLY A 80 -10.71 -3.65 -4.84
CA GLY A 80 -11.08 -4.48 -3.69
C GLY A 80 -10.97 -5.98 -3.92
N HIS A 81 -10.27 -6.41 -4.98
CA HIS A 81 -10.07 -7.81 -5.32
C HIS A 81 -8.88 -8.40 -4.53
N TRP A 82 -8.99 -8.44 -3.19
CA TRP A 82 -7.88 -8.71 -2.26
C TRP A 82 -7.08 -9.98 -2.58
N ARG A 83 -7.76 -11.10 -2.87
CA ARG A 83 -7.10 -12.37 -3.22
C ARG A 83 -6.27 -12.26 -4.50
N ALA A 84 -6.81 -11.58 -5.52
CA ALA A 84 -6.12 -11.39 -6.79
C ALA A 84 -4.94 -10.41 -6.65
N ALA A 85 -5.13 -9.35 -5.85
CA ALA A 85 -4.08 -8.40 -5.52
C ALA A 85 -2.91 -9.07 -4.79
N THR A 86 -3.18 -9.84 -3.72
CA THR A 86 -2.14 -10.62 -3.01
C THR A 86 -1.37 -11.51 -3.98
N LYS A 87 -2.06 -12.28 -4.83
CA LYS A 87 -1.39 -13.21 -5.75
C LYS A 87 -0.38 -12.50 -6.65
N ARG A 88 -0.69 -11.29 -7.13
CA ARG A 88 0.22 -10.53 -7.99
C ARG A 88 1.32 -9.84 -7.20
N LEU A 89 0.99 -9.23 -6.06
CA LEU A 89 1.95 -8.48 -5.25
C LEU A 89 2.97 -9.41 -4.55
N GLU A 90 2.61 -10.65 -4.20
CA GLU A 90 3.58 -11.65 -3.73
C GLU A 90 4.56 -12.02 -4.85
N VAL A 91 4.08 -12.22 -6.08
CA VAL A 91 4.95 -12.49 -7.24
C VAL A 91 5.88 -11.30 -7.49
N PHE A 92 5.38 -10.06 -7.43
CA PHE A 92 6.20 -8.86 -7.54
C PHE A 92 7.28 -8.80 -6.46
N ARG A 93 6.90 -9.05 -5.20
CA ARG A 93 7.83 -9.13 -4.05
C ARG A 93 8.91 -10.18 -4.30
N GLU A 94 8.54 -11.38 -4.75
CA GLU A 94 9.49 -12.47 -5.03
C GLU A 94 10.43 -12.16 -6.21
N MET A 95 9.92 -11.55 -7.28
CA MET A 95 10.69 -11.20 -8.47
C MET A 95 11.70 -10.08 -8.20
N THR A 96 11.26 -9.03 -7.51
CA THR A 96 12.07 -7.82 -7.31
C THR A 96 12.89 -7.85 -6.03
N GLY A 97 12.43 -8.56 -5.00
CA GLY A 97 12.97 -8.39 -3.65
C GLY A 97 12.65 -7.01 -3.04
N SER A 98 11.79 -6.20 -3.67
CA SER A 98 11.48 -4.84 -3.25
C SER A 98 10.46 -4.81 -2.11
N THR A 99 10.56 -3.79 -1.26
CA THR A 99 9.58 -3.50 -0.19
C THR A 99 8.56 -2.43 -0.56
N GLU A 100 8.62 -1.88 -1.77
CA GLU A 100 7.81 -0.74 -2.20
C GLU A 100 6.30 -1.00 -2.13
N GLN A 101 5.88 -2.25 -2.35
CA GLN A 101 4.47 -2.64 -2.30
C GLN A 101 4.07 -3.38 -1.02
N HIS A 102 4.94 -3.45 0.00
CA HIS A 102 4.62 -4.10 1.27
C HIS A 102 3.40 -3.51 1.97
N PRO A 103 3.19 -2.17 2.04
CA PRO A 103 1.99 -1.63 2.65
C PRO A 103 0.70 -2.09 1.96
N VAL A 104 0.68 -2.08 0.62
CA VAL A 104 -0.48 -2.50 -0.17
C VAL A 104 -0.74 -4.01 -0.03
N LEU A 105 0.32 -4.81 -0.10
CA LEU A 105 0.24 -6.25 0.09
C LEU A 105 -0.24 -6.58 1.51
N ALA A 106 0.31 -5.92 2.53
CA ALA A 106 -0.11 -6.08 3.92
C ALA A 106 -1.58 -5.72 4.12
N ASP A 107 -2.07 -4.65 3.48
CA ASP A 107 -3.48 -4.29 3.59
C ASP A 107 -4.39 -5.31 2.90
N CYS A 108 -3.94 -5.91 1.79
CA CYS A 108 -4.62 -7.06 1.20
C CYS A 108 -4.70 -8.25 2.18
N HIS A 109 -3.62 -8.56 2.91
CA HIS A 109 -3.63 -9.63 3.92
C HIS A 109 -4.55 -9.28 5.09
N ARG A 110 -4.53 -8.02 5.54
CA ARG A 110 -5.41 -7.49 6.59
C ARG A 110 -6.89 -7.66 6.21
N ALA A 111 -7.26 -7.27 4.99
CA ALA A 111 -8.62 -7.45 4.45
C ALA A 111 -9.06 -8.92 4.34
N GLN A 112 -8.12 -9.86 4.40
CA GLN A 112 -8.37 -11.31 4.38
C GLN A 112 -8.24 -11.97 5.75
N GLY A 113 -8.01 -11.20 6.82
CA GLY A 113 -7.82 -11.72 8.18
C GLY A 113 -6.50 -12.48 8.37
N ARG A 114 -5.52 -12.31 7.48
CA ARG A 114 -4.24 -13.02 7.54
C ARG A 114 -3.20 -12.21 8.31
N TRP A 115 -3.37 -12.17 9.63
CA TRP A 115 -2.59 -11.30 10.52
C TRP A 115 -1.10 -11.63 10.58
N ASP A 116 -0.74 -12.92 10.54
CA ASP A 116 0.66 -13.35 10.54
C ASP A 116 1.41 -12.81 9.31
N ASP A 117 0.76 -12.84 8.15
CA ASP A 117 1.34 -12.31 6.91
C ASP A 117 1.55 -10.79 6.99
N VAL A 118 0.65 -10.05 7.64
CA VAL A 118 0.80 -8.61 7.90
C VAL A 118 2.04 -8.36 8.76
N GLN A 119 2.22 -9.14 9.83
CA GLN A 119 3.34 -8.98 10.75
C GLN A 119 4.68 -9.32 10.08
N VAL A 120 4.71 -10.33 9.21
CA VAL A 120 5.90 -10.66 8.42
C VAL A 120 6.26 -9.50 7.49
N LEU A 121 5.30 -8.95 6.73
CA LEU A 121 5.57 -7.82 5.83
C LEU A 121 5.98 -6.56 6.60
N TRP A 122 5.39 -6.33 7.77
CA TRP A 122 5.79 -5.22 8.63
C TRP A 122 7.24 -5.37 9.13
N THR A 123 7.65 -6.60 9.46
CA THR A 123 9.02 -6.88 9.88
C THR A 123 10.00 -6.68 8.74
N GLU A 124 9.73 -7.28 7.57
CA GLU A 124 10.55 -7.09 6.37
C GLU A 124 10.72 -5.62 5.99
N LEU A 125 9.63 -4.84 6.04
CA LEU A 125 9.66 -3.42 5.71
C LEU A 125 10.53 -2.63 6.69
N ARG A 126 10.46 -2.94 7.98
CA ARG A 126 11.30 -2.28 9.00
C ARG A 126 12.78 -2.65 8.83
N ASP A 127 13.07 -3.91 8.57
CA ASP A 127 14.43 -4.41 8.45
C ASP A 127 15.12 -3.83 7.21
N ALA A 128 14.38 -3.72 6.10
CA ALA A 128 14.86 -3.04 4.89
C ALA A 128 15.06 -1.53 5.07
N SER A 129 14.45 -0.93 6.10
CA SER A 129 14.55 0.50 6.45
C SER A 129 14.50 1.47 5.24
N PRO A 130 13.44 1.40 4.39
CA PRO A 130 13.31 2.29 3.24
C PRO A 130 12.89 3.71 3.69
N SER A 131 12.38 4.51 2.76
CA SER A 131 11.97 5.89 3.04
C SER A 131 10.96 5.99 4.20
N GLY A 132 11.07 7.06 5.00
CA GLY A 132 10.17 7.33 6.12
C GLY A 132 8.66 7.34 5.76
N PRO A 133 8.24 7.92 4.61
CA PRO A 133 6.86 7.81 4.15
C PRO A 133 6.40 6.36 3.95
N LEU A 134 7.20 5.52 3.31
CA LEU A 134 6.83 4.11 3.07
C LEU A 134 6.72 3.32 4.37
N VAL A 135 7.67 3.51 5.29
CA VAL A 135 7.60 2.92 6.65
C VAL A 135 6.37 3.41 7.40
N THR A 136 5.94 4.66 7.18
CA THR A 136 4.71 5.19 7.78
C THR A 136 3.49 4.45 7.24
N GLU A 137 3.37 4.25 5.93
CA GLU A 137 2.23 3.49 5.37
C GLU A 137 2.15 2.06 5.92
N GLY A 138 3.27 1.32 5.93
CA GLY A 138 3.28 -0.04 6.49
C GLY A 138 2.92 -0.08 7.97
N ARG A 139 3.32 0.95 8.74
CA ARG A 139 2.96 1.09 10.15
C ARG A 139 1.46 1.30 10.34
N LEU A 140 0.83 2.12 9.49
CA LEU A 140 -0.62 2.35 9.55
C LEU A 140 -1.39 1.05 9.34
N VAL A 141 -0.98 0.25 8.36
CA VAL A 141 -1.60 -1.05 8.06
C VAL A 141 -1.40 -2.03 9.22
N ALA A 142 -0.18 -2.14 9.77
CA ALA A 142 0.10 -3.02 10.90
C ALA A 142 -0.68 -2.63 12.17
N ALA A 143 -0.80 -1.33 12.46
CA ALA A 143 -1.60 -0.84 13.57
C ALA A 143 -3.10 -1.08 13.36
N GLY A 144 -3.58 -0.87 12.13
CA GLY A 144 -4.96 -1.22 11.74
C GLY A 144 -5.24 -2.70 11.95
N ALA A 145 -4.33 -3.59 11.53
CA ALA A 145 -4.48 -5.03 11.71
C ALA A 145 -4.52 -5.45 13.19
N LEU A 146 -3.77 -4.79 14.07
CA LEU A 146 -3.87 -5.00 15.52
C LEU A 146 -5.22 -4.55 16.05
N ALA A 147 -5.68 -3.37 15.63
CA ALA A 147 -6.98 -2.85 16.04
C ALA A 147 -8.16 -3.70 15.53
N ASP A 148 -8.05 -4.28 14.32
CA ASP A 148 -9.05 -5.19 13.73
C ASP A 148 -9.15 -6.51 14.53
N GLN A 149 -8.10 -6.88 15.26
CA GLN A 149 -8.09 -7.99 16.23
C GLN A 149 -8.56 -7.59 17.64
N GLY A 150 -9.00 -6.35 17.84
CA GLY A 150 -9.34 -5.81 19.17
C GLY A 150 -8.14 -5.41 20.03
N ARG A 151 -6.91 -5.51 19.51
CA ARG A 151 -5.66 -5.15 20.20
C ARG A 151 -5.35 -3.66 20.04
N ILE A 152 -6.29 -2.81 20.44
CA ILE A 152 -6.27 -1.36 20.20
C ILE A 152 -5.03 -0.70 20.82
N GLU A 153 -4.72 -1.04 22.08
CA GLU A 153 -3.57 -0.47 22.80
C GLU A 153 -2.22 -0.75 22.10
N GLU A 154 -2.07 -1.94 21.52
CA GLU A 154 -0.87 -2.28 20.76
C GLU A 154 -0.78 -1.51 19.44
N GLY A 155 -1.93 -1.31 18.77
CA GLY A 155 -2.03 -0.45 17.60
C GLY A 155 -1.67 1.00 17.92
N LEU A 156 -2.16 1.54 19.03
CA LEU A 156 -1.82 2.87 19.54
C LEU A 156 -0.32 2.99 19.81
N ALA A 157 0.26 2.07 20.59
CA ALA A 157 1.69 2.08 20.91
C ALA A 157 2.56 2.08 19.63
N LEU A 158 2.15 1.32 18.61
CA LEU A 158 2.84 1.28 17.31
C LEU A 158 2.78 2.63 16.59
N LEU A 159 1.60 3.27 16.55
CA LEU A 159 1.40 4.57 15.92
C LEU A 159 1.99 5.74 16.72
N GLU A 160 2.10 5.65 18.04
CA GLU A 160 2.69 6.69 18.89
C GLU A 160 4.22 6.71 18.79
N ARG A 161 4.87 5.58 18.47
CA ARG A 161 6.33 5.47 18.47
C ARG A 161 7.02 6.50 17.56
N GLY A 162 7.64 7.52 18.15
CA GLY A 162 8.28 8.61 17.39
C GLY A 162 7.29 9.53 16.67
N TRP A 163 6.01 9.54 17.09
CA TRP A 163 5.03 10.51 16.65
C TRP A 163 5.22 11.81 17.43
N ARG A 164 5.17 12.92 16.70
CA ARG A 164 4.98 14.26 17.22
C ARG A 164 4.27 15.06 16.15
N ILE A 165 3.38 15.96 16.56
CA ILE A 165 2.73 16.86 15.62
C ILE A 165 3.81 17.71 14.92
N PRO A 166 3.96 17.62 13.60
CA PRO A 166 4.99 18.38 12.87
C PRO A 166 4.56 19.84 12.72
N SER A 167 5.54 20.75 12.68
CA SER A 167 5.29 22.16 12.38
C SER A 167 4.80 22.40 10.95
N ARG A 168 5.23 21.55 10.01
CA ARG A 168 4.75 21.52 8.62
C ARG A 168 4.15 20.16 8.30
N ALA A 169 2.82 20.13 8.18
CA ALA A 169 2.11 18.92 7.79
C ALA A 169 2.49 18.48 6.35
N ARG A 170 2.54 17.17 6.16
CA ARG A 170 2.68 16.47 4.88
C ARG A 170 1.65 15.34 4.89
N ASP A 171 1.31 14.79 3.74
CA ASP A 171 0.20 13.83 3.61
C ASP A 171 0.31 12.61 4.55
N HIS A 172 1.51 12.04 4.69
CA HIS A 172 1.74 10.91 5.61
C HIS A 172 1.60 11.29 7.09
N HIS A 173 1.84 12.56 7.44
CA HIS A 173 1.56 13.07 8.78
C HIS A 173 0.05 13.16 9.02
N LEU A 174 -0.73 13.63 8.04
CA LEU A 174 -2.19 13.66 8.12
C LEU A 174 -2.77 12.26 8.26
N ARG A 175 -2.29 11.30 7.44
CA ARG A 175 -2.68 9.88 7.55
C ARG A 175 -2.40 9.29 8.93
N ARG A 176 -1.22 9.56 9.50
CA ARG A 176 -0.86 9.06 10.84
C ARG A 176 -1.64 9.72 11.97
N ALA A 177 -1.86 11.03 11.90
CA ALA A 177 -2.68 11.75 12.86
C ALA A 177 -4.14 11.26 12.83
N TYR A 178 -4.69 11.05 11.64
CA TYR A 178 -6.05 10.51 11.49
C TYR A 178 -6.16 9.09 12.06
N ALA A 179 -5.22 8.20 11.75
CA ALA A 179 -5.23 6.84 12.28
C ALA A 179 -5.07 6.80 13.82
N LEU A 180 -4.22 7.66 14.39
CA LEU A 180 -4.11 7.83 15.84
C LEU A 180 -5.43 8.32 16.45
N ALA A 181 -6.07 9.30 15.82
CA ALA A 181 -7.34 9.84 16.28
C ALA A 181 -8.44 8.78 16.29
N ASP A 182 -8.55 7.98 15.23
CA ASP A 182 -9.51 6.86 15.16
C ASP A 182 -9.24 5.82 16.27
N LEU A 183 -7.98 5.44 16.50
CA LEU A 183 -7.67 4.51 17.58
C LEU A 183 -7.89 5.09 18.98
N TYR A 184 -7.65 6.38 19.21
CA TYR A 184 -8.00 7.03 20.47
C TYR A 184 -9.50 7.08 20.70
N GLU A 185 -10.30 7.35 19.65
CA GLU A 185 -11.76 7.32 19.74
C GLU A 185 -12.22 5.91 20.13
N ARG A 186 -11.68 4.88 19.48
CA ARG A 186 -12.00 3.48 19.75
C ARG A 186 -11.54 2.98 21.14
N SER A 187 -10.49 3.56 21.72
CA SER A 187 -10.06 3.25 23.08
C SER A 187 -10.79 4.08 24.16
N GLY A 188 -11.66 5.02 23.77
CA GLY A 188 -12.36 5.92 24.68
C GLY A 188 -11.54 7.15 25.12
N ALA A 189 -10.35 7.34 24.56
CA ALA A 189 -9.52 8.54 24.77
C ALA A 189 -10.03 9.74 23.94
N GLU A 190 -11.33 10.06 24.06
CA GLU A 190 -12.02 11.07 23.26
C GLU A 190 -11.32 12.44 23.21
N PRO A 191 -10.76 12.99 24.31
CA PRO A 191 -10.05 14.26 24.25
C PRO A 191 -8.84 14.24 23.29
N ARG A 192 -8.08 13.13 23.29
CA ARG A 192 -6.92 12.97 22.39
C ARG A 192 -7.36 12.74 20.94
N ALA A 193 -8.45 12.00 20.74
CA ALA A 193 -9.05 11.81 19.43
C ALA A 193 -9.49 13.15 18.83
N ARG A 194 -10.24 13.94 19.60
CA ARG A 194 -10.75 15.25 19.20
C ARG A 194 -9.62 16.21 18.85
N GLU A 195 -8.56 16.27 19.67
CA GLU A 195 -7.37 17.10 19.39
C GLU A 195 -6.78 16.80 18.02
N LEU A 196 -6.53 15.52 17.72
CA LEU A 196 -5.92 15.12 16.46
C LEU A 196 -6.86 15.27 15.26
N PHE A 197 -8.15 14.96 15.39
CA PHE A 197 -9.10 15.20 14.30
C PHE A 197 -9.24 16.69 13.98
N ILE A 198 -9.25 17.57 15.00
CA ILE A 198 -9.22 19.02 14.79
C ILE A 198 -7.93 19.43 14.07
N TRP A 199 -6.78 18.90 14.50
CA TRP A 199 -5.51 19.19 13.87
C TRP A 199 -5.51 18.79 12.38
N VAL A 200 -5.99 17.58 12.05
CA VAL A 200 -6.12 17.12 10.66
C VAL A 200 -7.04 18.04 9.86
N ARG A 201 -8.25 18.32 10.37
CA ARG A 201 -9.23 19.19 9.70
C ARG A 201 -8.69 20.59 9.43
N ASN A 202 -7.91 21.15 10.35
CA ASN A 202 -7.33 22.48 10.19
C ASN A 202 -6.26 22.54 9.08
N HIS A 203 -5.66 21.40 8.72
CA HIS A 203 -4.70 21.30 7.62
C HIS A 203 -5.35 20.87 6.30
N ASP A 204 -6.31 19.95 6.35
CA ASP A 204 -7.14 19.55 5.21
C ASP A 204 -8.53 19.11 5.70
N ALA A 205 -9.52 19.98 5.52
CA ALA A 205 -10.89 19.72 5.93
C ALA A 205 -11.59 18.63 5.09
N ARG A 206 -11.02 18.25 3.94
CA ARG A 206 -11.54 17.20 3.05
C ARG A 206 -10.80 15.87 3.24
N PHE A 207 -9.88 15.80 4.19
CA PHE A 207 -9.14 14.58 4.46
C PHE A 207 -10.07 13.51 5.05
N ALA A 208 -10.29 12.42 4.30
CA ALA A 208 -11.23 11.36 4.66
C ALA A 208 -12.60 11.92 5.07
N ASP A 209 -13.13 11.50 6.22
CA ASP A 209 -14.38 11.97 6.83
C ASP A 209 -14.12 12.91 8.03
N VAL A 210 -12.94 13.53 8.14
CA VAL A 210 -12.51 14.26 9.35
C VAL A 210 -13.50 15.33 9.80
N ALA A 211 -14.15 16.01 8.85
CA ALA A 211 -15.16 17.01 9.14
C ALA A 211 -16.39 16.41 9.87
N ALA A 212 -16.77 15.17 9.55
CA ALA A 212 -17.84 14.46 10.24
C ALA A 212 -17.38 14.00 11.64
N ARG A 213 -16.18 13.43 11.75
CA ARG A 213 -15.59 12.97 13.03
C ARG A 213 -15.48 14.08 14.07
N VAL A 214 -15.04 15.29 13.67
CA VAL A 214 -14.97 16.41 14.62
C VAL A 214 -16.36 16.81 15.13
N ARG A 215 -17.40 16.75 14.28
CA ARG A 215 -18.77 17.08 14.70
C ARG A 215 -19.36 16.05 15.65
N SER A 216 -19.07 14.76 15.49
CA SER A 216 -19.58 13.71 16.38
C SER A 216 -18.95 13.75 17.76
N LEU A 217 -17.69 14.21 17.86
CA LEU A 217 -16.96 14.37 19.12
C LEU A 217 -17.12 15.76 19.75
N SER A 218 -18.02 16.60 19.22
CA SER A 218 -18.22 18.00 19.65
C SER A 218 -19.14 18.12 20.84
#